data_AF-A0A2V8MD78-F1
#
_entry.id   AF-A0A2V8MD78-F1
#
_cell.length_a   1.000
_cell.length_b   1.000
_cell.length_c   1.000
_cell.angle_alpha   90.00
_cell.angle_beta   90.00
_cell.angle_gamma   90.00
#
_symmetry.space_group_name_H-M   'P 1'
#
loop_
_entity.id
_entity.type
_entity.pdbx_description
1 polymer ?
#
loop_
_entity_poly.entity_id
_entity_poly.type
_entity_poly.pdbx_seq_one_letter_code
_entity_poly.pdbx_strand_id
1 'polypeptide(L)'
;MIRKVPLSRQKRVMFECVMIKGLTDSLEHAAILAGLLRGMRVKVNLIPLNPAAEIPFERTEHDAILRFQEILVRNGTATFVRKNRGNDVSSACGQLKKKMLVDSQL
;
A
#
# COMPACT_ATOMS: atom_id res chain seq x y z
N MET A 1 -7.58 19.87 -1.81
CA MET A 1 -7.46 18.57 -2.48
C MET A 1 -7.65 17.37 -1.54
N ILE A 2 -7.03 17.26 -0.35
CA ILE A 2 -7.53 16.31 0.69
C ILE A 2 -7.95 17.01 1.98
N ARG A 3 -7.26 18.09 2.36
CA ARG A 3 -7.59 18.90 3.57
C ARG A 3 -8.97 19.55 3.54
N LYS A 4 -9.61 19.62 2.36
CA LYS A 4 -10.95 20.20 2.15
C LYS A 4 -12.06 19.15 2.08
N VAL A 5 -11.74 17.86 2.17
CA VAL A 5 -12.76 16.80 2.12
C VAL A 5 -13.60 16.88 3.40
N PRO A 6 -14.93 17.10 3.30
CA PRO A 6 -15.78 17.15 4.48
C PRO A 6 -15.92 15.74 5.05
N LEU A 7 -15.19 15.46 6.13
CA LEU A 7 -15.26 14.20 6.85
C LEU A 7 -16.08 14.40 8.13
N SER A 8 -17.00 13.48 8.40
CA SER A 8 -17.63 13.42 9.73
C SER A 8 -16.56 13.20 10.80
N ARG A 9 -16.85 13.60 12.05
CA ARG A 9 -15.89 13.55 13.16
C ARG A 9 -15.35 12.15 13.48
N GLN A 10 -15.92 11.09 12.91
CA GLN A 10 -15.46 9.70 13.05
C GLN A 10 -14.67 9.19 11.83
N LYS A 11 -14.82 9.83 10.65
CA LYS A 11 -14.15 9.38 9.42
C LYS A 11 -12.70 9.88 9.35
N ARG A 12 -11.88 9.09 8.67
CA ARG A 12 -10.48 9.39 8.32
C ARG A 12 -10.25 8.93 6.89
N VAL A 13 -9.44 9.67 6.13
CA VAL A 13 -8.98 9.24 4.80
C VAL A 13 -7.90 8.18 4.98
N MET A 14 -7.96 7.12 4.19
CA MET A 14 -6.94 6.08 4.17
C MET A 14 -6.08 6.24 2.92
N PHE A 15 -4.77 6.41 3.11
CA PHE A 15 -3.80 6.32 2.04
C PHE A 15 -3.35 4.88 1.89
N GLU A 16 -3.39 4.36 0.67
CA GLU A 16 -2.81 3.06 0.35
C GLU A 16 -1.42 3.29 -0.25
N CYS A 17 -0.40 2.64 0.32
CA CYS A 17 0.97 2.72 -0.13
C CYS A 17 1.46 1.32 -0.47
N VAL A 18 1.75 1.06 -1.74
CA VAL A 18 2.31 -0.22 -2.17
C VAL A 18 3.79 -0.23 -1.83
N MET A 19 4.25 -1.25 -1.11
CA MET A 19 5.64 -1.42 -0.66
C MET A 19 6.41 -2.20 -1.72
N ILE A 20 7.20 -1.47 -2.51
CA ILE A 20 8.03 -1.97 -3.59
C ILE A 20 9.49 -1.77 -3.22
N LYS A 21 10.26 -2.85 -3.28
CA LYS A 21 11.66 -2.87 -2.87
C LYS A 21 12.50 -1.89 -3.68
N GLY A 22 13.21 -1.00 -2.97
CA GLY A 22 14.10 0.00 -3.57
C GLY A 22 13.40 1.19 -4.23
N LEU A 23 12.05 1.23 -4.24
CA LEU A 23 11.29 2.32 -4.87
C LEU A 23 10.46 3.10 -3.86
N THR A 24 9.67 2.42 -3.03
CA THR A 24 8.70 3.07 -2.13
C THR A 24 8.92 2.72 -0.66
N ASP A 25 10.00 2.01 -0.34
CA ASP A 25 10.23 1.41 0.98
C ASP A 25 11.39 2.01 1.77
N SER A 26 12.01 3.09 1.29
CA SER A 26 13.06 3.77 2.02
C SER A 26 12.51 4.40 3.33
N LEU A 27 13.31 4.37 4.39
CA LEU A 27 12.93 5.00 5.66
C LEU A 27 12.83 6.53 5.55
N GLU A 28 13.56 7.12 4.60
CA GLU A 28 13.44 8.53 4.25
C GLU A 28 12.05 8.85 3.68
N HIS A 29 11.52 8.00 2.79
CA HIS A 29 10.16 8.15 2.29
C HIS A 29 9.12 8.06 3.42
N ALA A 30 9.34 7.23 4.43
CA ALA A 30 8.48 7.19 5.62
C ALA A 30 8.46 8.53 6.38
N ALA A 31 9.63 9.15 6.57
CA ALA A 31 9.76 10.44 7.24
C ALA A 31 9.12 11.58 6.44
N ILE A 32 9.33 11.61 5.12
CA ILE A 32 8.69 12.58 4.21
C ILE A 32 7.17 12.42 4.26
N LEU A 33 6.68 11.18 4.17
CA LEU A 33 5.25 10.88 4.23
C LEU A 33 4.64 11.33 5.56
N ALA A 34 5.30 11.07 6.70
CA ALA A 34 4.87 11.56 8.01
C ALA A 34 4.77 13.10 8.05
N GLY A 35 5.73 13.80 7.43
CA GLY A 35 5.71 15.26 7.31
C GLY A 35 4.51 15.76 6.52
N LEU A 36 4.23 15.16 5.35
CA LEU A 36 3.11 15.53 4.48
C LEU A 36 1.75 15.32 5.14
N LEU A 37 1.61 14.24 5.91
CA LEU A 37 0.37 13.86 6.58
C LEU A 37 0.12 14.60 7.91
N ARG A 38 1.09 15.40 8.37
CA ARG A 38 1.00 16.12 9.64
C ARG A 38 -0.25 17.00 9.71
N GLY A 39 -0.97 16.87 10.83
CA GLY A 39 -2.21 17.60 11.11
C GLY A 39 -3.43 17.14 10.30
N MET A 40 -3.31 16.07 9.50
CA MET A 40 -4.43 15.53 8.72
C MET A 40 -5.12 14.38 9.44
N ARG A 41 -6.45 14.28 9.29
CA ARG A 41 -7.25 13.17 9.83
C ARG A 41 -7.17 11.94 8.93
N VAL A 42 -6.02 11.27 8.96
CA VAL A 42 -5.69 10.20 8.01
C VAL A 42 -5.26 8.92 8.72
N LYS A 43 -5.19 7.84 7.94
CA LYS A 43 -4.57 6.55 8.25
C LYS A 43 -3.77 6.12 7.03
N VAL A 44 -2.77 5.26 7.22
CA VAL A 44 -1.99 4.67 6.13
C VAL A 44 -2.15 3.15 6.16
N ASN A 45 -2.31 2.55 4.99
CA ASN A 45 -2.33 1.12 4.77
C ASN A 45 -1.15 0.74 3.87
N LEU A 46 -0.14 0.11 4.44
CA LEU A 46 1.01 -0.43 3.72
C LEU A 46 0.60 -1.76 3.10
N ILE A 47 0.71 -1.87 1.77
CA ILE A 47 0.33 -3.03 0.99
C ILE A 47 1.62 -3.63 0.44
N PRO A 48 2.11 -4.74 1.01
CA PRO A 48 3.22 -5.45 0.41
C PRO A 48 2.90 -5.80 -1.05
N LEU A 49 3.85 -5.58 -1.97
CA LEU A 49 3.65 -5.96 -3.36
C LEU A 49 3.32 -7.46 -3.46
N ASN A 50 2.31 -7.76 -4.29
CA ASN A 50 2.01 -9.13 -4.69
C ASN A 50 2.81 -9.42 -5.97
N PRO A 51 3.76 -10.36 -5.95
CA PRO A 51 4.53 -10.70 -7.13
C PRO A 51 3.61 -11.26 -8.21
N ALA A 52 3.91 -10.94 -9.46
CA ALA A 52 3.26 -11.51 -10.64
C ALA A 52 4.28 -11.53 -11.78
N ALA A 53 4.17 -12.50 -12.70
CA ALA A 53 5.13 -12.69 -13.79
C ALA A 53 5.34 -11.44 -14.66
N GLU A 54 4.32 -10.59 -14.77
CA GLU A 54 4.36 -9.35 -15.57
C GLU A 54 4.82 -8.11 -14.79
N ILE A 55 5.06 -8.22 -13.48
CA ILE A 55 5.46 -7.09 -12.64
C ILE A 55 6.97 -7.23 -12.38
N PRO A 56 7.82 -6.38 -12.98
CA PRO A 56 9.28 -6.46 -12.84
C PRO A 56 9.77 -5.79 -11.55
N PHE A 57 9.03 -5.96 -10.46
CA PHE A 57 9.31 -5.33 -9.17
C PHE A 57 9.28 -6.36 -8.05
N GLU A 58 10.15 -6.13 -7.06
CA GLU A 58 10.26 -7.01 -5.91
C GLU A 58 9.43 -6.51 -4.73
N ARG A 59 8.94 -7.47 -3.95
CA ARG A 59 8.29 -7.20 -2.67
C ARG A 59 9.32 -6.72 -1.66
N THR A 60 8.99 -5.65 -0.93
CA THR A 60 9.79 -5.22 0.23
C THR A 60 9.79 -6.29 1.33
N GLU A 61 10.97 -6.51 1.94
CA GLU A 61 11.14 -7.42 3.08
C GLU A 61 10.26 -7.03 4.26
N HIS A 62 9.72 -8.02 4.96
CA HIS A 62 8.73 -7.77 6.02
C HIS A 62 9.27 -6.83 7.10
N ASP A 63 10.50 -7.03 7.56
CA ASP A 63 11.14 -6.19 8.58
C ASP A 63 11.39 -4.76 8.11
N ALA A 64 11.59 -4.53 6.81
CA ALA A 64 11.68 -3.18 6.27
C ALA A 64 10.30 -2.49 6.27
N ILE A 65 9.23 -3.21 5.95
CA ILE A 65 7.85 -2.70 6.06
C ILE A 65 7.52 -2.34 7.52
N LEU A 66 7.92 -3.17 8.49
CA LEU A 66 7.68 -2.90 9.91
C LEU A 66 8.45 -1.66 10.40
N ARG A 67 9.70 -1.47 9.97
CA ARG A 67 10.46 -0.24 10.26
C ARG A 67 9.82 1.00 9.64
N PHE A 68 9.34 0.90 8.40
CA PHE A 68 8.60 1.99 7.75
C PHE A 68 7.31 2.32 8.52
N GLN A 69 6.55 1.30 8.91
CA GLN A 69 5.35 1.44 9.73
C GLN A 69 5.67 2.15 11.06
N GLU A 70 6.74 1.73 11.73
CA GLU A 70 7.14 2.28 13.02
C GLU A 70 7.42 3.77 12.93
N ILE A 71 8.11 4.24 11.89
CA ILE A 71 8.36 5.68 11.66
C ILE A 71 7.04 6.46 11.56
N LEU A 72 6.08 5.96 10.78
CA LEU A 72 4.78 6.62 10.63
C LEU A 72 3.99 6.64 11.95
N VAL A 73 3.99 5.53 12.69
CA VAL A 73 3.30 5.41 13.99
C VAL A 73 3.94 6.34 15.03
N ARG A 74 5.27 6.38 15.13
CA ARG A 74 6.00 7.29 16.03
C ARG A 74 5.72 8.77 15.73
N ASN A 75 5.37 9.10 14.49
CA ASN A 75 4.95 10.44 14.07
C ASN A 75 3.43 10.68 14.20
N GLY A 76 2.69 9.80 14.89
CA GLY A 76 1.26 9.97 15.17
C GLY A 76 0.33 9.56 14.02
N THR A 77 0.85 8.92 12.97
CA THR A 77 0.05 8.43 11.84
C THR A 77 -0.31 6.95 12.06
N ALA A 78 -1.58 6.68 12.32
CA ALA A 78 -2.08 5.31 12.45
C ALA A 78 -1.85 4.55 11.13
N THR A 79 -1.01 3.51 11.20
CA THR A 79 -0.50 2.78 10.05
C THR A 79 -0.70 1.28 10.22
N PHE A 80 -1.23 0.62 9.19
CA PHE A 80 -1.53 -0.81 9.17
C PHE A 80 -0.76 -1.49 8.05
N VAL A 81 -0.30 -2.71 8.27
CA VAL A 81 0.22 -3.57 7.20
C VAL A 81 -0.89 -4.50 6.77
N ARG A 82 -1.26 -4.45 5.49
CA ARG A 82 -2.29 -5.30 4.93
C ARG A 82 -1.78 -6.75 4.91
N LYS A 83 -2.49 -7.65 5.59
CA LYS A 83 -2.25 -9.09 5.45
C LYS A 83 -2.65 -9.52 4.04
N ASN A 84 -1.76 -10.21 3.34
CA ASN A 84 -2.09 -10.88 2.08
C ASN A 84 -3.15 -11.94 2.35
N ARG A 85 -4.32 -11.80 1.76
CA ARG A 85 -5.33 -12.86 1.71
C ARG A 85 -5.21 -13.50 0.32
N GLY A 86 -4.80 -14.78 0.26
CA GLY A 86 -4.83 -15.56 -0.98
C GLY A 86 -3.49 -15.88 -1.65
N ASN A 87 -2.42 -16.21 -0.91
CA ASN A 87 -1.21 -16.78 -1.54
C ASN A 87 -1.45 -18.14 -2.24
N ASP A 88 -2.64 -18.75 -2.09
CA ASP A 88 -2.98 -20.04 -2.72
C ASP A 88 -3.78 -19.93 -4.04
N VAL A 89 -4.34 -18.77 -4.38
CA VAL A 89 -5.16 -18.62 -5.60
C VAL A 89 -5.00 -17.22 -6.15
N SER A 90 -4.71 -17.09 -7.46
CA SER A 90 -4.52 -15.87 -8.28
C SER A 90 -5.62 -14.79 -8.12
N SER A 91 -5.75 -14.22 -6.93
CA SER A 91 -6.83 -13.32 -6.52
C SER A 91 -6.31 -12.19 -5.62
N ALA A 92 -4.99 -11.96 -5.59
CA ALA A 92 -4.42 -10.87 -4.83
C ALA A 92 -4.81 -9.52 -5.46
N CYS A 93 -4.91 -8.46 -4.65
CA CYS A 93 -5.28 -7.12 -5.14
C CYS A 93 -4.34 -6.69 -6.28
N GLY A 94 -4.92 -6.31 -7.42
CA GLY A 94 -4.20 -5.99 -8.67
C GLY A 94 -4.18 -7.12 -9.71
N GLN A 95 -4.61 -8.35 -9.37
CA GLN A 95 -4.56 -9.53 -10.26
C GLN A 95 -5.89 -9.86 -10.96
N LEU A 96 -6.92 -9.00 -10.83
CA LEU A 96 -8.19 -9.18 -11.53
C LEU A 96 -8.01 -8.88 -13.03
N LYS A 97 -7.47 -9.84 -13.78
CA LYS A 97 -7.52 -9.86 -15.24
C LYS A 97 -8.72 -10.66 -15.70
N LYS A 98 -9.61 -10.04 -16.48
CA LYS A 98 -10.61 -10.77 -17.27
C LYS A 98 -9.84 -11.56 -18.32
N LYS A 99 -9.87 -12.89 -18.26
CA LYS A 99 -9.36 -13.73 -19.35
C LYS A 99 -10.27 -13.45 -20.56
N MET A 100 -9.84 -12.60 -21.47
CA MET A 100 -10.44 -12.58 -22.80
C MET A 100 -10.06 -13.91 -23.43
N LEU A 101 -11.03 -14.80 -23.56
CA LEU A 101 -10.89 -15.94 -24.46
C LEU A 101 -10.70 -15.32 -25.84
N VAL A 102 -9.46 -15.34 -26.32
CA VAL A 102 -9.22 -15.24 -27.75
C VAL A 102 -9.66 -16.59 -28.27
N ASP A 103 -10.87 -16.66 -28.82
CA ASP A 103 -11.32 -17.80 -29.60
C ASP A 103 -10.32 -17.96 -30.75
N SER A 104 -9.35 -18.85 -30.52
CA SER A 104 -8.45 -19.34 -31.55
C SER A 104 -9.11 -20.57 -32.13
N GLN A 105 -10.02 -20.41 -33.08
CA GLN A 105 -10.43 -21.47 -33.99
C GLN A 105 -10.56 -20.91 -35.41
N LEU A 106 -10.11 -21.76 -36.34
CA LEU A 106 -9.90 -21.57 -37.77
C LEU A 106 -11.08 -20.94 -38.53
#